data_AF-A0A8T7EZI8-F1
#
_entry.id   AF-A0A8T7EZI8-F1
#
_cell.length_a   1.000
_cell.length_b   1.000
_cell.length_c   1.000
_cell.angle_alpha   90.00
_cell.angle_beta   90.00
_cell.angle_gamma   90.00
#
_symmetry.space_group_name_H-M   'P 1'
#
loop_
_entity.id
_entity.type
_entity.pdbx_description
1 polymer ?
#
loop_
_entity_poly.entity_id
_entity_poly.type
_entity_poly.pdbx_seq_one_letter_code
_entity_poly.pdbx_strand_id
1 'polypeptide(L)'
;MSTTDSACLPSIMAVLTALVLFTGIFSGFTDSDETTSTTLPLDPNTIARGQSLAYDYGCIGCHYVGSRTAAAFNGLYNSERLLTNENIIIADEAYLRESILEPRAKVPDGYARGIHPSDYRVRLNDQQVDAIVAFIISLADQ
;
A
#
# COMPACT_ATOMS: atom_id res chain seq x y z
N MET A 1 -13.31 -7.63 52.66
CA MET A 1 -12.79 -7.87 54.02
C MET A 1 -11.29 -8.07 53.91
N SER A 2 -10.54 -7.44 54.81
CA SER A 2 -9.08 -7.34 54.85
C SER A 2 -8.31 -8.66 54.97
N THR A 3 -7.03 -8.62 54.58
CA THR A 3 -5.80 -9.09 55.27
C THR A 3 -4.79 -9.58 54.20
N THR A 4 -3.82 -8.76 53.79
CA THR A 4 -2.46 -8.59 54.35
C THR A 4 -1.64 -9.88 54.49
N ASP A 5 -0.63 -10.04 53.64
CA ASP A 5 0.66 -10.64 53.98
C ASP A 5 1.74 -9.91 53.14
N SER A 6 2.63 -9.12 53.75
CA SER A 6 3.81 -9.51 54.54
C SER A 6 5.03 -9.87 53.66
N ALA A 7 5.82 -8.82 53.41
CA ALA A 7 7.28 -8.77 53.48
C ALA A 7 8.15 -9.69 52.60
N CYS A 8 8.89 -9.07 51.68
CA CYS A 8 10.34 -9.30 51.57
C CYS A 8 11.01 -8.08 50.93
N LEU A 9 11.57 -7.20 51.76
CA LEU A 9 12.58 -6.22 51.38
C LEU A 9 13.95 -6.89 51.39
N PRO A 10 14.86 -6.49 50.50
CA PRO A 10 16.23 -6.29 50.93
C PRO A 10 16.66 -4.84 50.71
N SER A 11 17.10 -4.24 51.83
CA SER A 11 18.35 -3.51 51.94
C SER A 11 18.62 -2.37 50.96
N ILE A 12 18.16 -1.19 51.37
CA ILE A 12 19.00 -0.02 51.63
C ILE A 12 20.31 0.00 50.83
N MET A 13 20.38 0.81 49.78
CA MET A 13 21.61 1.46 49.39
C MET A 13 21.32 2.88 48.91
N ALA A 14 21.92 3.82 49.65
CA ALA A 14 22.41 5.12 49.22
C ALA A 14 21.40 6.10 48.59
N VAL A 15 20.91 6.98 49.47
CA VAL A 15 20.48 8.34 49.14
C VAL A 15 21.64 9.08 48.46
N LEU A 16 21.47 9.47 47.20
CA LEU A 16 22.14 10.63 46.63
C LEU A 16 21.09 11.46 45.90
N THR A 17 20.55 12.42 46.64
CA THR A 17 19.68 13.48 46.16
C THR A 17 20.43 14.34 45.13
N ALA A 18 20.21 14.07 43.85
CA ALA A 18 20.48 15.03 42.79
C ALA A 18 19.20 15.85 42.55
N LEU A 19 19.09 16.97 43.25
CA LEU A 19 18.10 18.01 42.97
C LEU A 19 18.49 18.69 41.65
N VAL A 20 17.97 18.19 40.53
CA VAL A 20 18.05 18.91 39.25
C VAL A 20 16.77 19.72 39.11
N LEU A 21 16.85 21.02 39.38
CA LEU A 21 15.80 21.98 39.05
C LEU A 21 15.76 22.13 37.52
N PHE A 22 15.03 21.23 36.87
CA PHE A 22 14.77 21.31 35.44
C PHE A 22 13.61 22.27 35.18
N THR A 23 13.87 23.57 35.28
CA THR A 23 13.01 24.57 34.60
C THR A 23 13.38 24.56 33.13
N GLY A 24 12.75 23.66 32.37
CA GLY A 24 12.95 23.51 30.93
C GLY A 24 11.61 23.22 30.28
N ILE A 25 11.15 24.20 29.51
CA ILE A 25 9.90 24.19 28.74
C ILE A 25 9.91 22.98 27.81
N PHE A 26 8.87 22.16 27.91
CA PHE A 26 8.68 20.98 27.09
C PHE A 26 8.24 21.43 25.69
N SER A 27 9.20 21.74 24.84
CA SER A 27 8.98 21.84 23.40
C SER A 27 8.46 20.49 22.90
N GLY A 28 7.37 20.54 22.15
CA GLY A 28 6.51 19.42 21.79
C GLY A 28 7.26 18.16 21.35
N PHE A 29 6.82 17.04 21.91
CA PHE A 29 6.95 15.76 21.25
C PHE A 29 6.09 15.80 20.00
N THR A 30 6.72 16.03 18.86
CA THR A 30 6.18 15.54 17.60
C THR A 30 6.33 14.03 17.67
N ASP A 31 5.23 13.34 17.98
CA ASP A 31 5.13 11.91 17.81
C ASP A 31 5.33 11.63 16.31
N SER A 32 6.57 11.30 15.95
CA SER A 32 6.90 10.71 14.66
C SER A 32 6.78 9.20 14.81
N ASP A 33 5.58 8.70 15.10
CA ASP A 33 5.23 7.33 14.73
C ASP A 33 4.97 7.30 13.21
N GLU A 34 6.04 7.54 12.44
CA GLU A 34 6.09 7.06 11.06
C GLU A 34 6.40 5.56 11.14
N THR A 35 5.40 4.78 11.54
CA THR A 35 5.32 3.39 11.17
C THR A 35 5.28 3.38 9.64
N THR A 36 6.44 3.26 9.01
CA THR A 36 6.59 2.85 7.60
C THR A 36 5.96 1.46 7.48
N SER A 37 4.64 1.46 7.34
CA SER A 37 3.86 0.26 7.14
C SER A 37 4.26 -0.31 5.79
N THR A 38 4.66 -1.58 5.74
CA THR A 38 4.87 -2.39 4.53
C THR A 38 3.55 -2.64 3.76
N THR A 39 2.54 -1.81 4.01
CA THR A 39 1.20 -1.92 3.45
C THR A 39 1.00 -0.78 2.46
N LEU A 40 0.48 -1.11 1.28
CA LEU A 40 0.16 -0.14 0.24
C LEU A 40 -0.70 1.02 0.80
N PRO A 41 -0.33 2.29 0.57
CA PRO A 41 -1.11 3.42 1.04
C PRO A 41 -2.41 3.55 0.22
N LEU A 42 -3.55 3.31 0.88
CA LEU A 42 -4.89 3.44 0.28
C LEU A 42 -5.63 4.72 0.73
N ASP A 43 -4.89 5.75 1.15
CA ASP A 43 -5.50 7.02 1.55
C ASP A 43 -6.00 7.82 0.32
N PRO A 44 -6.97 8.73 0.50
CA PRO A 44 -7.56 9.47 -0.62
C PRO A 44 -6.57 10.27 -1.47
N ASN A 45 -5.48 10.79 -0.89
CA ASN A 45 -4.49 11.55 -1.66
C ASN A 45 -3.67 10.63 -2.54
N THR A 46 -3.29 9.45 -2.03
CA THR A 46 -2.59 8.43 -2.83
C THR A 46 -3.46 7.93 -3.97
N ILE A 47 -4.73 7.64 -3.71
CA ILE A 47 -5.69 7.23 -4.75
C ILE A 47 -5.83 8.31 -5.83
N ALA A 48 -6.03 9.56 -5.44
CA ALA A 48 -6.15 10.68 -6.39
C ALA A 48 -4.86 10.89 -7.20
N ARG A 49 -3.69 10.73 -6.57
CA ARG A 49 -2.40 10.75 -7.27
C ARG A 49 -2.28 9.60 -8.28
N GLY A 50 -2.69 8.40 -7.89
CA GLY A 50 -2.74 7.23 -8.76
C GLY A 50 -3.63 7.43 -9.98
N GLN A 51 -4.80 8.02 -9.77
CA GLN A 51 -5.71 8.39 -10.85
C GLN A 51 -5.04 9.36 -11.82
N SER A 52 -4.42 10.44 -11.34
CA SER A 52 -3.69 11.40 -12.19
C SER A 52 -2.61 10.72 -13.01
N LEU A 53 -1.79 9.87 -12.38
CA LEU A 53 -0.75 9.11 -13.07
C LEU A 53 -1.34 8.18 -14.13
N ALA A 54 -2.45 7.49 -13.84
CA ALA A 54 -3.11 6.63 -14.83
C ALA A 54 -3.60 7.41 -16.07
N TYR A 55 -3.99 8.68 -15.91
CA TYR A 55 -4.27 9.57 -17.04
C TYR A 55 -3.00 10.02 -17.75
N ASP A 56 -2.00 10.52 -17.02
CA ASP A 56 -0.77 11.09 -17.57
C ASP A 56 0.06 10.05 -18.34
N TYR A 57 0.04 8.80 -17.89
CA TYR A 57 0.70 7.68 -18.55
C TYR A 57 -0.18 6.97 -19.59
N GLY A 58 -1.43 7.43 -19.79
CA GLY A 58 -2.33 6.97 -20.84
C GLY A 58 -3.01 5.62 -20.57
N CYS A 59 -2.96 5.10 -19.34
CA CYS A 59 -3.59 3.83 -18.95
C CYS A 59 -5.09 3.82 -19.30
N ILE A 60 -5.77 4.94 -19.05
CA ILE A 60 -7.22 5.09 -19.27
C ILE A 60 -7.62 5.08 -20.76
N GLY A 61 -6.64 5.22 -21.67
CA GLY A 61 -6.88 5.08 -23.11
C GLY A 61 -7.28 3.67 -23.54
N CYS A 62 -6.85 2.65 -22.78
CA CYS A 62 -7.20 1.25 -23.03
C CYS A 62 -7.96 0.61 -21.86
N HIS A 63 -7.70 1.05 -20.62
CA HIS A 63 -8.33 0.55 -19.42
C HIS A 63 -9.44 1.50 -18.95
N TYR A 64 -10.69 1.17 -19.27
CA TYR A 64 -11.81 2.03 -18.91
C TYR A 64 -12.14 1.96 -17.42
N VAL A 65 -12.55 3.11 -16.86
CA VAL A 65 -13.18 3.18 -15.54
C VAL A 65 -14.70 3.15 -15.75
N GLY A 66 -15.29 1.97 -15.58
CA GLY A 66 -16.70 1.64 -15.78
C GLY A 66 -16.88 0.25 -16.40
N SER A 67 -18.13 -0.20 -16.55
CA SER A 67 -18.46 -1.61 -16.85
C SER A 67 -18.51 -2.00 -18.34
N ARG A 68 -17.95 -1.18 -19.25
CA ARG A 68 -18.25 -1.29 -20.69
C ARG A 68 -17.19 -1.98 -21.56
N THR A 69 -16.06 -2.40 -21.02
CA THR A 69 -14.97 -3.01 -21.80
C THR A 69 -14.31 -4.16 -21.08
N ALA A 70 -13.75 -5.11 -21.85
CA ALA A 70 -12.98 -6.22 -21.30
C ALA A 70 -11.89 -5.73 -20.32
N ALA A 71 -11.14 -4.69 -20.68
CA ALA A 71 -9.97 -4.20 -19.94
C ALA A 71 -10.30 -3.27 -18.75
N ALA A 72 -11.52 -3.28 -18.24
CA ALA A 72 -11.95 -2.34 -17.20
C ALA A 72 -11.18 -2.56 -15.88
N PHE A 73 -10.89 -1.47 -15.18
CA PHE A 73 -10.32 -1.55 -13.83
C PHE A 73 -11.38 -1.84 -12.75
N ASN A 74 -12.65 -1.54 -13.02
CA ASN A 74 -13.75 -1.82 -12.13
C ASN A 74 -13.87 -3.31 -11.82
N GLY A 75 -13.89 -3.66 -10.53
CA GLY A 75 -13.95 -5.05 -10.08
C GLY A 75 -12.69 -5.87 -10.40
N LEU A 76 -11.60 -5.27 -10.87
CA LEU A 76 -10.38 -6.01 -11.22
C LEU A 76 -9.70 -6.59 -9.99
N TYR A 77 -9.54 -5.80 -8.92
CA TYR A 77 -8.88 -6.27 -7.71
C TYR A 77 -9.66 -7.40 -7.03
N ASN A 78 -8.95 -8.41 -6.53
CA ASN A 78 -9.47 -9.62 -5.88
C ASN A 78 -10.36 -10.54 -6.75
N SER A 79 -10.48 -10.30 -8.05
CA SER A 79 -11.25 -11.18 -8.92
C SER A 79 -10.37 -12.16 -9.71
N GLU A 80 -10.97 -13.28 -10.12
CA GLU A 80 -10.28 -14.39 -10.79
C GLU A 80 -9.92 -14.05 -12.24
N ARG A 81 -8.66 -14.29 -12.64
CA ARG A 81 -8.18 -14.16 -14.01
C ARG A 81 -7.75 -15.51 -14.55
N LEU A 82 -8.40 -15.96 -15.62
CA LEU A 82 -7.86 -17.00 -16.48
C LEU A 82 -6.70 -16.41 -17.28
N LEU A 83 -5.55 -17.07 -17.28
CA LEU A 83 -4.38 -16.68 -18.05
C LEU A 83 -4.30 -17.47 -19.37
N THR A 84 -3.52 -16.96 -20.31
CA THR A 84 -3.26 -17.62 -21.61
C THR A 84 -2.61 -19.01 -21.52
N ASN A 85 -2.09 -19.40 -20.35
CA ASN A 85 -1.57 -20.73 -20.06
C ASN A 85 -2.55 -21.61 -19.27
N GLU A 86 -3.84 -21.25 -19.29
CA GLU A 86 -4.96 -21.97 -18.66
C GLU A 86 -4.93 -21.98 -17.12
N ASN A 87 -3.98 -21.27 -16.49
CA ASN A 87 -3.98 -21.09 -15.04
C ASN A 87 -4.98 -20.00 -14.61
N ILE A 88 -5.60 -20.20 -13.45
CA ILE A 88 -6.42 -19.18 -12.78
C ILE A 88 -5.62 -18.57 -11.65
N ILE A 89 -5.63 -17.24 -11.56
CA ILE A 89 -5.01 -16.47 -10.47
C ILE A 89 -6.02 -15.49 -9.87
N ILE A 90 -5.70 -14.97 -8.68
CA ILE A 90 -6.38 -13.81 -8.12
C ILE A 90 -5.62 -12.54 -8.54
N ALA A 91 -6.34 -11.52 -8.98
CA ALA A 91 -5.77 -10.21 -9.26
C ALA A 91 -5.53 -9.43 -7.95
N ASP A 92 -4.55 -9.89 -7.18
CA ASP A 92 -4.07 -9.24 -5.96
C ASP A 92 -3.10 -8.08 -6.24
N GLU A 93 -2.63 -7.42 -5.18
CA GLU A 93 -1.70 -6.29 -5.29
C GLU A 93 -0.42 -6.66 -6.06
N ALA A 94 0.14 -7.84 -5.79
CA ALA A 94 1.37 -8.30 -6.43
C ALA A 94 1.17 -8.52 -7.93
N TYR A 95 0.04 -9.11 -8.34
CA TYR A 95 -0.32 -9.26 -9.73
C TYR A 95 -0.51 -7.91 -10.42
N LEU A 96 -1.18 -6.94 -9.78
CA LEU A 96 -1.37 -5.60 -10.36
C LEU A 96 -0.02 -4.91 -10.57
N ARG A 97 0.85 -4.94 -9.57
CA ARG A 97 2.21 -4.37 -9.65
C ARG A 97 3.05 -5.05 -10.73
N GLU A 98 3.04 -6.38 -10.79
CA GLU A 98 3.73 -7.14 -11.82
C GLU A 98 3.14 -6.86 -13.21
N SER A 99 1.83 -6.71 -13.35
CA SER A 99 1.20 -6.41 -14.64
C SER A 99 1.61 -5.04 -15.19
N ILE A 100 1.85 -4.06 -14.32
CA ILE A 100 2.35 -2.73 -14.72
C ILE A 100 3.82 -2.80 -15.15
N LEU A 101 4.66 -3.49 -14.37
CA LEU A 101 6.11 -3.50 -14.55
C LEU A 101 6.62 -4.55 -15.54
N GLU A 102 5.91 -5.67 -15.63
CA GLU A 102 6.21 -6.87 -16.41
C GLU A 102 4.94 -7.36 -17.16
N PRO A 103 4.33 -6.54 -18.03
CA PRO A 103 3.02 -6.82 -18.63
C PRO A 103 2.94 -8.08 -19.50
N ARG A 104 4.09 -8.72 -19.78
CA ARG A 104 4.16 -9.98 -20.53
C ARG A 104 4.27 -11.21 -19.62
N ALA A 105 4.46 -11.04 -18.31
CA ALA A 105 4.64 -12.15 -17.38
C ALA A 105 3.36 -12.99 -17.24
N LYS A 106 2.22 -12.34 -16.98
CA LYS A 106 0.93 -13.00 -16.74
C LYS A 106 -0.16 -12.31 -17.56
N VAL A 107 -0.35 -12.78 -18.80
CA VAL A 107 -1.33 -12.20 -19.73
C VAL A 107 -2.68 -12.91 -19.54
N PRO A 108 -3.76 -12.18 -19.20
CA PRO A 108 -5.11 -12.75 -19.13
C PRO A 108 -5.56 -13.31 -20.49
N ASP A 109 -6.35 -14.36 -20.46
CA ASP A 109 -6.94 -14.95 -21.65
C ASP A 109 -7.83 -13.94 -22.39
N GLY A 110 -7.87 -14.04 -23.72
CA GLY A 110 -8.58 -13.09 -24.57
C GLY A 110 -7.88 -11.75 -24.83
N TYR A 111 -6.69 -11.51 -24.26
CA TYR A 111 -5.90 -10.30 -24.52
C TYR A 111 -4.68 -10.53 -25.40
N ALA A 112 -4.42 -9.56 -26.28
CA ALA A 112 -3.23 -9.56 -27.12
C ALA A 112 -1.97 -9.23 -26.31
N ARG A 113 -0.95 -10.09 -26.43
CA ARG A 113 0.37 -9.88 -25.85
C ARG A 113 1.07 -8.69 -26.54
N GLY A 114 1.68 -7.82 -25.74
CA GLY A 114 2.55 -6.75 -26.24
C GLY A 114 1.85 -5.43 -26.60
N ILE A 115 0.54 -5.32 -26.34
CA ILE A 115 -0.19 -4.04 -26.47
C ILE A 115 0.09 -3.12 -25.28
N HIS A 116 0.27 -3.69 -24.08
CA HIS A 116 0.64 -2.91 -22.90
C HIS A 116 2.11 -2.45 -22.98
N PRO A 117 2.40 -1.16 -22.74
CA PRO A 117 3.77 -0.64 -22.77
C PRO A 117 4.68 -1.38 -21.79
N SER A 118 5.90 -1.73 -22.25
CA SER A 118 6.88 -2.51 -21.47
C SER A 118 8.00 -1.66 -20.86
N ASP A 119 7.93 -0.34 -20.98
CA ASP A 119 8.92 0.63 -20.54
C ASP A 119 8.58 1.28 -19.18
N TYR A 120 7.49 0.86 -18.53
CA TYR A 120 7.04 1.44 -17.26
C TYR A 120 8.04 1.28 -16.12
N ARG A 121 8.88 0.24 -16.10
CA ARG A 121 10.00 0.13 -15.15
C ARG A 121 10.99 1.29 -15.18
N VAL A 122 11.11 1.94 -16.33
CA VAL A 122 12.06 3.05 -16.54
C VAL A 122 11.36 4.40 -16.39
N ARG A 123 10.04 4.42 -16.51
CA ARG A 123 9.21 5.62 -16.51
C ARG A 123 8.53 5.90 -15.18
N LEU A 124 8.24 4.86 -14.40
CA LEU A 124 7.59 4.94 -13.10
C LEU A 124 8.55 4.51 -12.00
N ASN A 125 8.63 5.29 -10.93
CA ASN A 125 9.25 4.86 -9.69
C ASN A 125 8.26 4.07 -8.81
N ASP A 126 8.76 3.43 -7.76
CA ASP A 126 7.95 2.56 -6.90
C ASP A 126 6.73 3.24 -6.30
N GLN A 127 6.87 4.48 -5.81
CA GLN A 127 5.76 5.23 -5.24
C GLN A 127 4.68 5.59 -6.26
N GLN A 128 5.06 5.83 -7.52
CA GLN A 128 4.10 6.06 -8.60
C GLN A 128 3.35 4.78 -8.94
N VAL A 129 4.04 3.64 -8.97
CA VAL A 129 3.39 2.33 -9.18
C VAL A 129 2.43 2.04 -8.03
N ASP A 130 2.86 2.25 -6.78
CA ASP A 130 2.02 2.05 -5.60
C ASP A 130 0.76 2.92 -5.66
N ALA A 131 0.90 4.19 -6.03
CA ALA A 131 -0.25 5.08 -6.22
C ALA A 131 -1.21 4.57 -7.31
N ILE A 132 -0.70 4.13 -8.46
CA ILE A 132 -1.53 3.56 -9.55
C ILE A 132 -2.25 2.30 -9.07
N VAL A 133 -1.56 1.41 -8.35
CA VAL A 133 -2.16 0.18 -7.80
C VAL A 133 -3.24 0.54 -6.77
N ALA A 134 -2.99 1.50 -5.89
CA ALA A 134 -3.98 1.99 -4.92
C ALA A 134 -5.23 2.55 -5.63
N PHE A 135 -5.05 3.28 -6.73
CA PHE A 135 -6.16 3.72 -7.56
C PHE A 135 -6.96 2.55 -8.14
N ILE A 136 -6.30 1.54 -8.73
CA ILE A 136 -7.00 0.36 -9.28
C ILE A 136 -7.77 -0.38 -8.17
N ILE A 137 -7.17 -0.55 -6.98
CA ILE A 137 -7.81 -1.18 -5.83
C ILE A 137 -9.07 -0.41 -5.39
N SER A 138 -9.03 0.93 -5.43
CA SER A 138 -10.18 1.77 -5.07
C SER A 138 -11.41 1.57 -5.98
N LEU A 139 -11.22 0.94 -7.15
CA LEU A 139 -12.27 0.63 -8.12
C LEU A 139 -12.86 -0.78 -7.95
N ALA A 140 -12.44 -1.56 -6.95
CA ALA A 140 -12.88 -2.95 -6.76
C ALA A 140 -14.40 -3.11 -6.60
N ASP A 141 -15.05 -2.18 -5.90
CA ASP A 141 -16.48 -2.27 -5.54
C ASP A 141 -17.37 -1.31 -6.35
N GLN A 142 -16.86 -0.74 -7.44
CA GLN A 142 -17.56 0.24 -8.29
C GLN A 142 -18.10 -0.40 -9.56
#